data_AF-A0A2N2ZZQ7-F1
#
_entry.id   AF-A0A2N2ZZQ7-F1
#
_cell.length_a   1.000
_cell.length_b   1.000
_cell.length_c   1.000
_cell.angle_alpha   90.00
_cell.angle_beta   90.00
_cell.angle_gamma   90.00
#
_symmetry.space_group_name_H-M   'P 1'
#
loop_
_entity.id
_entity.type
_entity.pdbx_description
1 polymer ?
#
loop_
_entity_poly.entity_id
_entity_poly.type
_entity_poly.pdbx_seq_one_letter_code
_entity_poly.pdbx_strand_id
1 'polypeptide(L)'
;MTNNQGINMVLCRQSRIGTEFKDRYLNVPVNLLQGFFENHLSVLQNIVNFCVYQMAKERLSQGTLTERIEVAGEFLVLDPQNAKSIMYHGRNLYRDWLVNDYPRGGIKVKVLYDYANNQKSEFDKVIFCALIGLKSIIQKDHYKKTTFDTLFARMAGYSSAKSADGNILEVIQKYQSRHYRAKIIKTLEDHWHFAYEADHTRGFYFSFRMSHEELCHAIQKKKLTKKSIMREKTETKNETRKRVREFYENREKSYPSMSDETLGYT
;
A
#
# COMPACT_ATOMS: atom_id res chain seq x y z
N MET A 1 -17.60 20.39 34.03
CA MET A 1 -18.22 19.14 33.56
C MET A 1 -17.69 18.83 32.17
N THR A 2 -16.63 18.04 32.08
CA THR A 2 -16.20 17.41 30.83
C THR A 2 -15.94 15.95 31.17
N ASN A 3 -16.90 15.10 30.79
CA ASN A 3 -16.84 13.66 30.96
C ASN A 3 -15.63 13.12 30.18
N ASN A 4 -14.51 12.98 30.86
CA ASN A 4 -13.41 12.14 30.40
C ASN A 4 -13.83 10.69 30.72
N GLN A 5 -14.82 10.17 29.98
CA GLN A 5 -15.04 8.74 29.93
C GLN A 5 -13.79 8.16 29.28
N GLY A 6 -12.88 7.65 30.12
CA GLY A 6 -11.69 6.96 29.67
C GLY A 6 -12.11 5.93 28.64
N ILE A 7 -11.66 6.14 27.39
CA ILE A 7 -11.70 5.14 26.35
C ILE A 7 -10.70 4.07 26.77
N ASN A 8 -11.10 3.25 27.76
CA ASN A 8 -10.49 1.97 27.99
C ASN A 8 -10.75 1.20 26.70
N MET A 9 -9.73 1.10 25.85
CA MET A 9 -9.68 0.04 24.86
C MET A 9 -9.67 -1.24 25.66
N VAL A 10 -10.86 -1.77 25.96
CA VAL A 10 -11.00 -3.03 26.68
C VAL A 10 -10.48 -4.06 25.69
N LEU A 11 -9.24 -4.48 25.89
CA LEU A 11 -8.59 -5.55 25.17
C LEU A 11 -8.38 -6.67 26.20
N CYS A 12 -8.53 -7.92 25.76
CA CYS A 12 -8.64 -9.09 26.64
C CYS A 12 -7.58 -9.08 27.77
N ARG A 13 -7.99 -9.48 28.99
CA ARG A 13 -7.19 -9.45 30.23
C ARG A 13 -5.70 -9.82 30.00
N GLN A 14 -4.81 -9.05 30.62
CA GLN A 14 -3.34 -9.20 30.59
C GLN A 14 -2.80 -10.63 30.82
N SER A 15 -3.59 -11.51 31.45
CA SER A 15 -3.19 -12.87 31.79
C SER A 15 -3.16 -13.89 30.63
N ARG A 16 -3.63 -13.57 29.42
CA ARG A 16 -3.59 -14.49 28.24
C ARG A 16 -2.55 -14.12 27.16
N ILE A 17 -1.81 -13.03 27.37
CA ILE A 17 -1.18 -12.23 26.30
C ILE A 17 0.15 -12.80 25.74
N GLY A 18 0.86 -13.67 26.47
CA GLY A 18 2.25 -14.03 26.14
C GLY A 18 2.45 -14.89 24.87
N THR A 19 1.47 -15.71 24.50
CA THR A 19 1.59 -16.72 23.43
C THR A 19 0.58 -16.55 22.29
N GLU A 20 -0.61 -15.97 22.52
CA GLU A 20 -1.71 -15.96 21.54
C GLU A 20 -1.53 -14.94 20.38
N PHE A 21 -0.83 -13.82 20.60
CA PHE A 21 -0.69 -12.78 19.58
C PHE A 21 0.37 -13.06 18.50
N LYS A 22 1.23 -14.06 18.67
CA LYS A 22 2.49 -14.18 17.88
C LYS A 22 2.25 -14.27 16.36
N ASP A 23 1.11 -14.81 15.92
CA ASP A 23 0.86 -15.12 14.50
C ASP A 23 -0.45 -14.56 13.92
N ARG A 24 -1.12 -13.62 14.60
CA ARG A 24 -2.36 -13.00 14.10
C ARG A 24 -2.10 -11.68 13.37
N TYR A 25 -2.79 -11.49 12.26
CA TYR A 25 -2.68 -10.31 11.40
C TYR A 25 -4.04 -9.69 11.12
N LEU A 26 -4.04 -8.36 11.04
CA LEU A 26 -5.17 -7.52 10.63
C LEU A 26 -4.86 -6.92 9.26
N ASN A 27 -5.84 -6.86 8.37
CA ASN A 27 -5.70 -6.17 7.09
C ASN A 27 -6.35 -4.80 7.20
N VAL A 28 -5.54 -3.77 7.40
CA VAL A 28 -5.99 -2.41 7.72
C VAL A 28 -6.15 -1.60 6.42
N PRO A 29 -7.36 -1.13 6.08
CA PRO A 29 -7.57 -0.16 5.01
C PRO A 29 -6.87 1.16 5.32
N VAL A 30 -6.20 1.73 4.34
CA VAL A 30 -5.43 2.97 4.56
C VAL A 30 -6.33 4.14 4.96
N ASN A 31 -7.58 4.24 4.49
CA ASN A 31 -8.50 5.31 4.88
C ASN A 31 -8.74 5.39 6.39
N LEU A 32 -8.60 4.28 7.12
CA LEU A 32 -8.73 4.30 8.57
C LEU A 32 -7.58 5.04 9.27
N LEU A 33 -6.48 5.35 8.59
CA LEU A 33 -5.37 6.14 9.15
C LEU A 33 -5.67 7.64 9.24
N GLN A 34 -6.76 8.11 8.64
CA GLN A 34 -7.19 9.51 8.75
C GLN A 34 -7.50 9.84 10.22
N GLY A 35 -6.96 10.94 10.74
CA GLY A 35 -7.13 11.33 12.14
C GLY A 35 -6.16 10.66 13.13
N PHE A 36 -5.17 9.88 12.65
CA PHE A 36 -4.29 9.12 13.55
C PHE A 36 -3.37 10.00 14.40
N PHE A 37 -2.95 11.17 13.89
CA PHE A 37 -2.06 12.06 14.64
C PHE A 37 -2.81 12.82 15.73
N GLU A 38 -4.08 13.10 15.48
CA GLU A 38 -5.03 13.81 16.35
C GLU A 38 -5.55 12.89 17.46
N ASN A 39 -6.06 11.71 17.10
CA ASN A 39 -6.61 10.75 18.05
C ASN A 39 -6.34 9.30 17.62
N HIS A 40 -5.08 8.88 17.79
CA HIS A 40 -4.65 7.51 17.48
C HIS A 40 -5.51 6.43 18.15
N LEU A 41 -5.96 6.60 19.39
CA LEU A 41 -6.77 5.58 20.08
C LEU A 41 -8.13 5.35 19.40
N SER A 42 -8.81 6.43 18.98
CA SER A 42 -10.05 6.34 18.20
C SER A 42 -9.83 5.63 16.86
N VAL A 43 -8.73 5.95 16.17
CA VAL A 43 -8.36 5.27 14.93
C VAL A 43 -8.07 3.79 15.16
N LEU A 44 -7.30 3.42 16.19
CA LEU A 44 -7.04 2.02 16.53
C LEU A 44 -8.34 1.27 16.83
N GLN A 45 -9.29 1.90 17.53
CA GLN A 45 -10.62 1.32 17.75
C GLN A 45 -11.40 1.12 16.45
N ASN A 46 -11.32 2.06 15.51
CA ASN A 46 -11.95 1.92 14.18
C ASN A 46 -11.32 0.77 13.39
N ILE A 47 -10.00 0.60 13.47
CA ILE A 47 -9.29 -0.54 12.87
C ILE A 47 -9.79 -1.86 13.46
N VAL A 48 -9.93 -1.95 14.79
CA VAL A 48 -10.50 -3.13 15.46
C VAL A 48 -11.93 -3.40 14.97
N ASN A 49 -12.80 -2.38 15.02
CA ASN A 49 -14.20 -2.51 14.61
C ASN A 49 -14.32 -3.00 13.17
N PHE A 50 -13.55 -2.43 12.25
CA PHE A 50 -13.52 -2.85 10.85
C PHE A 50 -13.02 -4.30 10.71
N CYS A 51 -11.86 -4.64 11.28
CA CYS A 51 -11.23 -5.94 11.05
C CYS A 51 -12.03 -7.09 11.67
N VAL A 52 -12.60 -6.90 12.87
CA VAL A 52 -13.47 -7.90 13.50
C VAL A 52 -14.74 -8.09 12.67
N TYR A 53 -15.40 -7.00 12.27
CA TYR A 53 -16.60 -7.07 11.43
C TYR A 53 -16.31 -7.76 10.09
N GLN A 54 -15.23 -7.38 9.40
CA GLN A 54 -14.83 -7.96 8.13
C GLN A 54 -14.61 -9.47 8.28
N MET A 55 -13.89 -9.91 9.30
CA MET A 55 -13.65 -11.34 9.55
C MET A 55 -14.94 -12.10 9.80
N ALA A 56 -15.79 -11.58 10.68
CA ALA A 56 -17.09 -12.17 10.97
C ALA A 56 -17.98 -12.28 9.72
N LYS A 57 -17.92 -11.30 8.83
CA LYS A 57 -18.73 -11.23 7.61
C LYS A 57 -18.20 -12.10 6.47
N GLU A 58 -16.89 -12.11 6.23
CA GLU A 58 -16.27 -12.72 5.05
C GLU A 58 -15.69 -14.12 5.30
N ARG A 59 -15.24 -14.42 6.53
CA ARG A 59 -14.45 -15.64 6.81
C ARG A 59 -15.18 -16.67 7.66
N LEU A 60 -16.20 -16.27 8.40
CA LEU A 60 -16.99 -17.14 9.25
C LEU A 60 -18.37 -17.34 8.62
N SER A 61 -18.79 -18.59 8.45
CA SER A 61 -20.07 -18.94 7.80
C SER A 61 -21.13 -19.48 8.76
N GLN A 62 -20.72 -19.98 9.93
CA GLN A 62 -21.61 -20.59 10.92
C GLN A 62 -22.08 -19.57 11.96
N GLY A 63 -23.34 -19.67 12.38
CA GLY A 63 -23.95 -18.81 13.39
C GLY A 63 -24.45 -17.45 12.89
N THR A 64 -25.11 -16.74 13.78
CA THR A 64 -25.54 -15.35 13.60
C THR A 64 -24.34 -14.41 13.41
N LEU A 65 -24.57 -13.21 12.89
CA LEU A 65 -23.47 -12.24 12.75
C LEU A 65 -22.87 -11.84 14.11
N THR A 66 -23.69 -11.77 15.16
CA THR A 66 -23.25 -11.44 16.52
C THR A 66 -22.30 -12.50 17.06
N GLU A 67 -22.67 -13.77 16.98
CA GLU A 67 -21.80 -14.89 17.41
C GLU A 67 -20.49 -14.92 16.61
N ARG A 68 -20.56 -14.64 15.29
CA ARG A 68 -19.35 -14.53 14.46
C ARG A 68 -18.45 -13.35 14.85
N ILE A 69 -19.01 -12.24 15.31
CA ILE A 69 -18.24 -11.10 15.82
C ILE A 69 -17.52 -11.48 17.12
N GLU A 70 -18.18 -12.20 18.01
CA GLU A 70 -17.58 -12.68 19.25
C GLU A 70 -16.40 -13.63 18.96
N VAL A 71 -16.63 -14.63 18.10
CA VAL A 71 -15.58 -15.58 17.66
C VAL A 71 -14.42 -14.85 16.96
N ALA A 72 -14.71 -13.87 16.09
CA ALA A 72 -13.68 -13.09 15.41
C ALA A 72 -12.87 -12.22 16.39
N GLY A 73 -13.53 -11.63 17.40
CA GLY A 73 -12.88 -10.87 18.46
C GLY A 73 -11.93 -11.74 19.27
N GLU A 74 -12.42 -12.89 19.74
CA GLU A 74 -11.62 -13.88 20.47
C GLU A 74 -10.42 -14.37 19.65
N PHE A 75 -10.62 -14.71 18.37
CA PHE A 75 -9.54 -15.16 17.49
C PHE A 75 -8.43 -14.11 17.31
N LEU A 76 -8.84 -12.84 17.26
CA LEU A 76 -7.92 -11.70 17.20
C LEU A 76 -7.39 -11.29 18.57
N VAL A 77 -7.85 -11.93 19.65
CA VAL A 77 -7.52 -11.57 21.05
C VAL A 77 -7.87 -10.11 21.36
N LEU A 78 -8.97 -9.65 20.77
CA LEU A 78 -9.57 -8.32 20.98
C LEU A 78 -10.84 -8.55 21.80
N ASP A 79 -11.11 -7.71 22.80
CA ASP A 79 -12.32 -7.90 23.60
C ASP A 79 -13.57 -7.50 22.78
N PRO A 80 -14.47 -8.43 22.45
CA PRO A 80 -15.68 -8.10 21.73
C PRO A 80 -16.79 -7.59 22.66
N GLN A 81 -16.51 -7.22 23.93
CA GLN A 81 -17.48 -6.77 24.94
C GLN A 81 -18.46 -5.68 24.48
N ASN A 82 -18.27 -5.08 23.29
CA ASN A 82 -19.27 -4.28 22.62
C ASN A 82 -19.59 -4.76 21.19
N ALA A 83 -20.01 -6.03 21.04
CA ALA A 83 -20.39 -6.63 19.77
C ALA A 83 -21.45 -5.80 19.00
N LYS A 84 -22.36 -5.12 19.72
CA LYS A 84 -23.32 -4.18 19.12
C LYS A 84 -22.63 -2.95 18.50
N SER A 85 -21.69 -2.34 19.21
CA SER A 85 -20.88 -1.23 18.69
C SER A 85 -20.05 -1.66 17.47
N ILE A 86 -19.38 -2.82 17.54
CA ILE A 86 -18.63 -3.38 16.41
C ILE A 86 -19.57 -3.63 15.23
N MET A 87 -20.76 -4.16 15.47
CA MET A 87 -21.74 -4.39 14.41
C MET A 87 -22.20 -3.08 13.76
N TYR A 88 -22.40 -2.01 14.51
CA TYR A 88 -22.81 -0.72 13.97
C TYR A 88 -21.66 0.03 13.27
N HIS A 89 -20.58 0.31 14.00
CA HIS A 89 -19.44 1.07 13.49
C HIS A 89 -18.64 0.27 12.45
N GLY A 90 -18.34 -0.99 12.73
CA GLY A 90 -17.62 -1.87 11.82
C GLY A 90 -18.35 -2.07 10.49
N ARG A 91 -19.69 -2.20 10.51
CA ARG A 91 -20.50 -2.24 9.28
C ARG A 91 -20.36 -0.96 8.46
N ASN A 92 -20.42 0.21 9.11
CA ASN A 92 -20.33 1.49 8.40
C ASN A 92 -18.95 1.67 7.76
N LEU A 93 -17.88 1.37 8.49
CA LEU A 93 -16.51 1.38 7.98
C LEU A 93 -16.32 0.37 6.85
N TYR A 94 -16.88 -0.83 6.99
CA TYR A 94 -16.83 -1.87 5.95
C TYR A 94 -17.56 -1.46 4.68
N ARG A 95 -18.72 -0.83 4.80
CA ARG A 95 -19.49 -0.32 3.66
C ARG A 95 -18.72 0.79 2.94
N ASP A 96 -18.17 1.75 3.67
CA ASP A 96 -17.35 2.82 3.08
C ASP A 96 -16.13 2.25 2.33
N TRP A 97 -15.46 1.28 2.95
CA TRP A 97 -14.35 0.56 2.34
C TRP A 97 -14.76 -0.16 1.04
N LEU A 98 -15.91 -0.84 1.03
CA LEU A 98 -16.40 -1.60 -0.11
C LEU A 98 -16.72 -0.70 -1.31
N VAL A 99 -17.24 0.51 -1.08
CA VAL A 99 -17.57 1.47 -2.16
C VAL A 99 -16.32 2.07 -2.79
N ASN A 100 -15.30 2.36 -1.98
CA ASN A 100 -14.13 3.12 -2.42
C ASN A 100 -12.90 2.25 -2.73
N ASP A 101 -12.96 0.95 -2.43
CA ASP A 101 -11.90 -0.05 -2.64
C ASP A 101 -10.52 0.42 -2.11
N TYR A 102 -10.48 0.88 -0.86
CA TYR A 102 -9.22 1.35 -0.28
C TYR A 102 -8.21 0.21 -0.12
N PRO A 103 -6.95 0.38 -0.56
CA PRO A 103 -5.91 -0.61 -0.36
C PRO A 103 -5.62 -0.88 1.11
N ARG A 104 -5.17 -2.10 1.40
CA ARG A 104 -5.02 -2.61 2.77
C ARG A 104 -3.60 -3.05 3.08
N GLY A 105 -3.09 -2.69 4.26
CA GLY A 105 -1.81 -3.15 4.78
C GLY A 105 -1.98 -4.15 5.92
N GLY A 106 -1.30 -5.30 5.83
CA GLY A 106 -1.34 -6.32 6.88
C GLY A 106 -0.46 -5.98 8.08
N ILE A 107 -0.99 -5.90 9.30
CA ILE A 107 -0.20 -5.62 10.51
C ILE A 107 -0.42 -6.70 11.56
N LYS A 108 0.61 -7.03 12.35
CA LYS A 108 0.47 -7.99 13.45
C LYS A 108 -0.40 -7.38 14.53
N VAL A 109 -1.31 -8.17 15.12
CA VAL A 109 -2.18 -7.70 16.21
C VAL A 109 -1.35 -7.16 17.38
N LYS A 110 -0.21 -7.79 17.71
CA LYS A 110 0.69 -7.31 18.77
C LYS A 110 1.16 -5.86 18.58
N VAL A 111 1.29 -5.41 17.33
CA VAL A 111 1.72 -4.04 17.03
C VAL A 111 0.57 -3.07 17.29
N LEU A 112 -0.65 -3.44 16.88
CA LEU A 112 -1.84 -2.67 17.24
C LEU A 112 -1.98 -2.53 18.76
N TYR A 113 -1.81 -3.64 19.48
CA TYR A 113 -1.86 -3.68 20.95
C TYR A 113 -0.80 -2.78 21.60
N ASP A 114 0.44 -2.82 21.11
CA ASP A 114 1.52 -1.97 21.61
C ASP A 114 1.22 -0.47 21.40
N TYR A 115 0.64 -0.09 20.25
CA TYR A 115 0.25 1.30 19.98
C TYR A 115 -0.99 1.76 20.76
N ALA A 116 -1.82 0.82 21.22
CA ALA A 116 -3.00 1.09 22.03
C ALA A 116 -2.66 1.33 23.51
N ASN A 117 -1.68 0.60 24.04
CA ASN A 117 -1.45 0.50 25.49
C ASN A 117 -0.18 1.20 25.97
N ASN A 118 0.75 1.54 25.07
CA ASN A 118 1.99 2.22 25.42
C ASN A 118 1.99 3.64 24.88
N GLN A 119 2.69 4.55 25.57
CA GLN A 119 2.90 5.89 25.06
C GLN A 119 3.71 5.84 23.76
N LYS A 120 3.19 6.50 22.71
CA LYS A 120 3.84 6.57 21.39
C LYS A 120 4.20 8.00 21.06
N SER A 121 5.44 8.21 20.66
CA SER A 121 5.89 9.49 20.13
C SER A 121 5.23 9.79 18.78
N GLU A 122 5.30 11.05 18.34
CA GLU A 122 4.88 11.42 16.98
C GLU A 122 5.62 10.58 15.93
N PHE A 123 6.91 10.32 16.13
CA PHE A 123 7.70 9.53 15.20
C PHE A 123 7.27 8.06 15.17
N ASP A 124 6.91 7.48 16.31
CA ASP A 124 6.34 6.12 16.34
C ASP A 124 5.06 6.07 15.50
N LYS A 125 4.17 7.07 15.65
CA LYS A 125 2.95 7.15 14.82
C LYS A 125 3.27 7.22 13.33
N VAL A 126 4.31 7.96 12.94
CA VAL A 126 4.81 7.99 11.55
C VAL A 126 5.25 6.61 11.09
N ILE A 127 6.01 5.87 11.90
CA ILE A 127 6.47 4.51 11.56
C ILE A 127 5.29 3.56 11.39
N PHE A 128 4.27 3.65 12.26
CA PHE A 128 3.04 2.87 12.14
C PHE A 128 2.32 3.12 10.81
N CYS A 129 2.08 4.40 10.48
CA CYS A 129 1.45 4.77 9.21
C CYS A 129 2.31 4.35 8.01
N ALA A 130 3.64 4.48 8.10
CA ALA A 130 4.57 4.07 7.03
C ALA A 130 4.54 2.55 6.82
N LEU A 131 4.48 1.77 7.89
CA LEU A 131 4.40 0.31 7.84
C LEU A 131 3.12 -0.14 7.12
N ILE A 132 1.96 0.38 7.53
CA ILE A 132 0.67 0.07 6.88
C ILE A 132 0.67 0.56 5.43
N GLY A 133 1.20 1.76 5.20
CA GLY A 133 1.29 2.35 3.86
C GLY A 133 2.13 1.51 2.89
N LEU A 134 3.35 1.14 3.27
CA LEU A 134 4.22 0.26 2.47
C LEU A 134 3.61 -1.11 2.24
N LYS A 135 2.99 -1.71 3.27
CA LYS A 135 2.31 -3.01 3.12
C LYS A 135 1.09 -2.93 2.20
N SER A 136 0.40 -1.80 2.20
CA SER A 136 -0.70 -1.51 1.26
C SER A 136 -0.22 -1.35 -0.19
N ILE A 137 1.05 -0.98 -0.40
CA ILE A 137 1.63 -0.85 -1.74
C ILE A 137 2.10 -2.22 -2.26
N ILE A 138 2.86 -2.97 -1.45
CA ILE A 138 3.47 -4.24 -1.85
C ILE A 138 2.45 -5.37 -2.01
N GLN A 139 1.38 -5.39 -1.20
CA GLN A 139 0.36 -6.44 -1.23
C GLN A 139 0.97 -7.85 -1.19
N LYS A 140 0.78 -8.66 -2.23
CA LYS A 140 1.27 -10.04 -2.33
C LYS A 140 2.65 -10.15 -2.96
N ASP A 141 3.17 -9.06 -3.55
CA ASP A 141 4.42 -9.03 -4.29
C ASP A 141 5.63 -9.31 -3.36
N HIS A 142 6.69 -9.92 -3.89
CA HIS A 142 7.93 -10.15 -3.13
C HIS A 142 8.72 -8.86 -2.89
N TYR A 143 8.70 -7.95 -3.87
CA TYR A 143 9.27 -6.61 -3.77
C TYR A 143 8.49 -5.68 -4.71
N LYS A 144 8.56 -4.37 -4.48
CA LYS A 144 7.89 -3.40 -5.34
C LYS A 144 8.66 -2.11 -5.46
N LYS A 145 8.51 -1.44 -6.60
CA LYS A 145 8.99 -0.08 -6.81
C LYS A 145 7.87 0.91 -6.47
N THR A 146 8.17 1.96 -5.71
CA THR A 146 7.23 3.04 -5.40
C THR A 146 7.93 4.39 -5.29
N THR A 147 7.18 5.45 -4.96
CA THR A 147 7.69 6.80 -4.70
C THR A 147 7.34 7.24 -3.28
N PHE A 148 8.07 8.22 -2.75
CA PHE A 148 7.73 8.81 -1.47
C PHE A 148 6.36 9.47 -1.49
N ASP A 149 5.96 10.13 -2.58
CA ASP A 149 4.62 10.74 -2.70
C ASP A 149 3.51 9.68 -2.54
N THR A 150 3.70 8.50 -3.14
CA THR A 150 2.77 7.38 -2.97
C THR A 150 2.75 6.89 -1.53
N LEU A 151 3.93 6.72 -0.91
CA LEU A 151 4.04 6.32 0.49
C LEU A 151 3.33 7.32 1.43
N PHE A 152 3.63 8.61 1.32
CA PHE A 152 3.05 9.65 2.18
C PHE A 152 1.54 9.78 1.97
N ALA A 153 1.04 9.60 0.74
CA ALA A 153 -0.39 9.52 0.51
C ALA A 153 -1.03 8.36 1.26
N ARG A 154 -0.42 7.17 1.25
CA ARG A 154 -0.92 6.02 2.03
C ARG A 154 -0.88 6.28 3.54
N MET A 155 0.19 6.91 4.02
CA MET A 155 0.36 7.25 5.44
C MET A 155 -0.71 8.23 5.91
N ALA A 156 -1.15 9.14 5.04
CA ALA A 156 -2.24 10.08 5.27
C ALA A 156 -3.63 9.48 5.02
N GLY A 157 -3.70 8.20 4.67
CA GLY A 157 -4.94 7.44 4.47
C GLY A 157 -5.59 7.57 3.10
N TYR A 158 -4.87 8.06 2.10
CA TYR A 158 -5.37 8.19 0.73
C TYR A 158 -5.04 6.97 -0.14
N SER A 159 -5.87 6.75 -1.17
CA SER A 159 -5.71 5.62 -2.08
C SER A 159 -4.58 5.82 -3.11
N SER A 160 -4.12 7.05 -3.33
CA SER A 160 -3.07 7.40 -4.28
C SER A 160 -2.49 8.80 -3.98
N ALA A 161 -1.33 9.12 -4.55
CA ALA A 161 -0.78 10.47 -4.49
C ALA A 161 -1.75 11.51 -5.08
N LYS A 162 -2.46 11.17 -6.16
CA LYS A 162 -3.45 12.04 -6.80
C LYS A 162 -4.62 12.39 -5.86
N SER A 163 -5.13 11.41 -5.12
CA SER A 163 -6.23 11.64 -4.17
C SER A 163 -5.81 12.42 -2.92
N ALA A 164 -4.51 12.51 -2.64
CA ALA A 164 -3.97 13.22 -1.48
C ALA A 164 -3.58 14.68 -1.79
N ASP A 165 -3.64 15.09 -3.06
CA ASP A 165 -3.11 16.38 -3.50
C ASP A 165 -3.73 17.55 -2.73
N GLY A 166 -2.90 18.43 -2.18
CA GLY A 166 -3.30 19.53 -1.31
C GLY A 166 -3.85 19.17 0.08
N ASN A 167 -4.00 17.88 0.41
CA ASN A 167 -4.74 17.42 1.60
C ASN A 167 -3.88 16.63 2.61
N ILE A 168 -2.56 16.56 2.42
CA ILE A 168 -1.67 15.89 3.39
C ILE A 168 -1.48 16.79 4.61
N LEU A 169 -1.76 16.27 5.81
CA LEU A 169 -1.57 16.97 7.08
C LEU A 169 -0.15 17.51 7.26
N GLU A 170 -0.02 18.70 7.86
CA GLU A 170 1.26 19.38 8.09
C GLU A 170 2.25 18.50 8.88
N VAL A 171 1.75 17.75 9.87
CA VAL A 171 2.55 16.79 10.65
C VAL A 171 3.24 15.78 9.73
N ILE A 172 2.55 15.28 8.69
CA ILE A 172 3.13 14.33 7.72
C ILE A 172 4.06 15.05 6.73
N GLN A 173 3.73 16.28 6.33
CA GLN A 173 4.56 17.08 5.42
C GLN A 173 5.98 17.30 5.98
N LYS A 174 6.11 17.55 7.29
CA LYS A 174 7.41 17.63 7.99
C LYS A 174 8.32 16.42 7.71
N TYR A 175 7.76 15.22 7.63
CA TYR A 175 8.52 13.99 7.40
C TYR A 175 8.91 13.75 5.93
N GLN A 176 8.48 14.62 5.01
CA GLN A 176 8.84 14.52 3.60
C GLN A 176 10.25 15.05 3.31
N SER A 177 10.96 15.65 4.27
CA SER A 177 12.35 16.06 4.05
C SER A 177 13.27 14.85 3.83
N ARG A 178 14.39 15.05 3.12
CA ARG A 178 15.39 13.98 2.88
C ARG A 178 15.87 13.34 4.19
N HIS A 179 16.12 14.16 5.21
CA HIS A 179 16.58 13.70 6.52
C HIS A 179 15.56 12.75 7.17
N TYR A 180 14.29 13.16 7.23
CA TYR A 180 13.24 12.33 7.85
C TYR A 180 12.91 11.09 7.03
N ARG A 181 12.93 11.18 5.69
CA ARG A 181 12.79 10.00 4.82
C ARG A 181 13.88 8.97 5.14
N ALA A 182 15.14 9.38 5.21
CA ALA A 182 16.24 8.49 5.57
C ALA A 182 16.06 7.89 6.97
N LYS A 183 15.60 8.69 7.94
CA LYS A 183 15.32 8.23 9.31
C LYS A 183 14.19 7.19 9.34
N ILE A 184 13.09 7.39 8.60
CA ILE A 184 12.00 6.42 8.49
C ILE A 184 12.50 5.10 7.91
N ILE A 185 13.23 5.16 6.79
CA ILE A 185 13.78 3.98 6.14
C ILE A 185 14.69 3.21 7.10
N LYS A 186 15.63 3.91 7.74
CA LYS A 186 16.58 3.29 8.69
C LYS A 186 15.86 2.58 9.84
N THR A 187 14.87 3.22 10.46
CA THR A 187 14.06 2.60 11.52
C THR A 187 13.30 1.36 11.03
N LEU A 188 12.81 1.37 9.79
CA LEU A 188 12.15 0.22 9.19
C LEU A 188 13.14 -0.93 8.92
N GLU A 189 14.34 -0.63 8.43
CA GLU A 189 15.39 -1.63 8.21
C GLU A 189 15.79 -2.29 9.54
N ASP A 190 16.01 -1.48 10.58
CA ASP A 190 16.52 -1.94 11.87
C ASP A 190 15.51 -2.79 12.67
N HIS A 191 14.21 -2.55 12.50
CA HIS A 191 13.17 -3.13 13.38
C HIS A 191 12.07 -3.92 12.66
N TRP A 192 11.96 -3.82 11.33
CA TRP A 192 10.79 -4.33 10.60
C TRP A 192 11.12 -5.26 9.43
N HIS A 193 12.35 -5.78 9.36
CA HIS A 193 12.84 -6.64 8.26
C HIS A 193 12.56 -6.01 6.89
N PHE A 194 12.75 -4.70 6.81
CA PHE A 194 12.56 -3.94 5.58
C PHE A 194 13.87 -3.92 4.81
N ALA A 195 13.82 -4.24 3.52
CA ALA A 195 14.91 -4.02 2.59
C ALA A 195 14.57 -2.85 1.68
N TYR A 196 15.54 -1.96 1.48
CA TYR A 196 15.42 -0.74 0.69
C TYR A 196 16.50 -0.70 -0.39
N GLU A 197 16.16 -0.24 -1.59
CA GLU A 197 17.12 0.00 -2.67
C GLU A 197 16.66 1.14 -3.59
N ALA A 198 17.48 2.17 -3.80
CA ALA A 198 17.10 3.38 -4.55
C ALA A 198 18.14 3.83 -5.58
N ASP A 199 19.13 3.00 -5.89
CA ASP A 199 20.23 3.35 -6.77
C ASP A 199 19.77 3.68 -8.20
N HIS A 200 20.25 4.84 -8.67
CA HIS A 200 19.98 5.44 -9.98
C HIS A 200 18.52 5.32 -10.45
N THR A 201 17.55 5.54 -9.54
CA THR A 201 16.14 5.38 -9.86
C THR A 201 15.27 6.49 -9.30
N ARG A 202 14.24 6.91 -10.05
CA ARG A 202 13.16 7.73 -9.48
C ARG A 202 12.31 6.86 -8.58
N GLY A 203 12.23 7.22 -7.29
CA GLY A 203 11.55 6.43 -6.26
C GLY A 203 12.50 5.44 -5.59
N PHE A 204 11.96 4.34 -5.10
CA PHE A 204 12.75 3.28 -4.46
C PHE A 204 12.06 1.93 -4.61
N TYR A 205 12.86 0.86 -4.58
CA TYR A 205 12.43 -0.51 -4.42
C TYR A 205 12.45 -0.89 -2.96
N PHE A 206 11.53 -1.76 -2.56
CA PHE A 206 11.52 -2.29 -1.21
C PHE A 206 10.93 -3.69 -1.11
N SER A 207 11.24 -4.38 -0.02
CA SER A 207 10.68 -5.67 0.37
C SER A 207 10.54 -5.80 1.89
N PHE A 208 9.60 -6.64 2.33
CA PHE A 208 9.51 -7.15 3.71
C PHE A 208 9.85 -8.64 3.83
N ARG A 209 10.25 -9.27 2.73
CA ARG A 209 10.46 -10.73 2.61
C ARG A 209 11.84 -11.11 2.10
N MET A 210 12.62 -10.13 1.67
CA MET A 210 13.93 -10.30 1.06
C MET A 210 14.94 -9.52 1.88
N SER A 211 16.15 -10.02 1.95
CA SER A 211 17.33 -9.25 2.35
C SER A 211 17.64 -8.16 1.32
N HIS A 212 18.47 -7.19 1.71
CA HIS A 212 18.94 -6.14 0.80
C HIS A 212 19.69 -6.74 -0.41
N GLU A 213 20.56 -7.73 -0.18
CA GLU A 213 21.30 -8.41 -1.25
C GLU A 213 20.36 -9.11 -2.25
N GLU A 214 19.40 -9.90 -1.77
CA GLU A 214 18.42 -10.57 -2.62
C GLU A 214 17.59 -9.54 -3.43
N LEU A 215 17.21 -8.42 -2.81
CA LEU A 215 16.49 -7.34 -3.48
C LEU A 215 17.32 -6.75 -4.62
N CYS A 216 18.60 -6.45 -4.37
CA CYS A 216 19.54 -5.96 -5.38
C CYS A 216 19.69 -6.94 -6.55
N HIS A 217 19.88 -8.24 -6.27
CA HIS A 217 19.94 -9.26 -7.30
C HIS A 217 18.66 -9.33 -8.14
N ALA A 218 17.49 -9.30 -7.51
CA ALA A 218 16.21 -9.34 -8.21
C ALA A 218 15.99 -8.12 -9.12
N ILE A 219 16.39 -6.93 -8.67
CA ILE A 219 16.33 -5.70 -9.45
C ILE A 219 17.28 -5.79 -10.65
N GLN A 220 18.52 -6.22 -10.46
CA GLN A 220 19.50 -6.32 -11.54
C GLN A 220 19.13 -7.37 -12.57
N LYS A 221 18.67 -8.55 -12.13
CA LYS A 221 18.14 -9.59 -13.02
C LYS A 221 17.02 -9.04 -13.90
N LYS A 222 16.06 -8.31 -13.31
CA LYS A 222 14.95 -7.67 -14.05
C LYS A 222 15.45 -6.60 -15.03
N LYS A 223 16.46 -5.80 -14.68
CA LYS A 223 17.09 -4.81 -15.58
C LYS A 223 17.75 -5.49 -16.79
N LEU A 224 18.49 -6.57 -16.58
CA LEU A 224 19.15 -7.33 -17.65
C LEU A 224 18.13 -7.94 -18.61
N THR A 225 17.11 -8.63 -18.09
CA THR A 225 16.02 -9.20 -18.91
C THR A 225 15.27 -8.11 -19.68
N LYS A 226 15.02 -6.95 -19.07
CA LYS A 226 14.37 -5.85 -19.80
C LYS A 226 15.25 -5.29 -20.92
N LYS A 227 16.57 -5.24 -20.72
CA LYS A 227 17.53 -4.77 -21.73
C LYS A 227 17.59 -5.71 -22.93
N SER A 228 17.57 -7.03 -22.73
CA SER A 228 17.52 -7.99 -23.85
C SER A 228 16.23 -7.86 -24.64
N ILE A 229 15.07 -7.85 -23.96
CA ILE A 229 13.75 -7.69 -24.60
C ILE A 229 13.66 -6.36 -25.36
N MET A 230 14.23 -5.28 -24.81
CA MET A 230 14.24 -3.98 -25.49
C MET A 230 15.07 -4.00 -26.76
N ARG A 231 16.24 -4.66 -26.76
CA ARG A 231 17.09 -4.78 -27.95
C ARG A 231 16.35 -5.51 -29.07
N GLU A 232 15.75 -6.65 -28.76
CA GLU A 232 14.95 -7.43 -29.69
C GLU A 232 13.80 -6.61 -30.29
N LYS A 233 13.03 -5.90 -29.44
CA LYS A 233 11.96 -5.00 -29.92
C LYS A 233 12.47 -3.87 -30.82
N THR A 234 13.64 -3.32 -30.54
CA THR A 234 14.26 -2.27 -31.36
C THR A 234 14.70 -2.83 -32.70
N GLU A 235 15.29 -4.03 -32.73
CA GLU A 235 15.68 -4.73 -33.95
C GLU A 235 14.46 -5.03 -34.82
N THR A 236 13.40 -5.63 -34.26
CA THR A 236 12.14 -5.87 -34.99
C THR A 236 11.55 -4.57 -35.55
N LYS A 237 11.52 -3.50 -34.75
CA LYS A 237 11.00 -2.19 -35.20
C LYS A 237 11.82 -1.61 -36.35
N ASN A 238 13.14 -1.76 -36.30
CA ASN A 238 14.04 -1.32 -37.36
C ASN A 238 13.87 -2.14 -38.64
N GLU A 239 13.71 -3.46 -38.52
CA GLU A 239 13.39 -4.32 -39.67
C GLU A 239 12.04 -3.96 -40.29
N THR A 240 11.00 -3.72 -39.50
CA THR A 240 9.70 -3.29 -40.01
C THR A 240 9.83 -1.96 -40.77
N ARG A 241 10.57 -0.99 -40.21
CA ARG A 241 10.84 0.30 -40.88
C ARG A 241 11.58 0.12 -42.20
N LYS A 242 12.55 -0.79 -42.26
CA LYS A 242 13.29 -1.12 -43.47
C LYS A 242 12.38 -1.74 -44.54
N ARG A 243 11.57 -2.74 -44.18
CA ARG A 243 10.60 -3.37 -45.10
C ARG A 243 9.58 -2.38 -45.66
N VAL A 244 9.05 -1.49 -44.81
CA VAL A 244 8.13 -0.43 -45.25
C VAL A 244 8.82 0.52 -46.23
N ARG A 245 10.06 0.94 -45.95
CA ARG A 245 10.84 1.79 -46.86
C ARG A 245 11.05 1.11 -48.22
N GLU A 246 11.52 -0.14 -48.20
CA GLU A 246 11.74 -0.94 -49.42
C GLU A 246 10.45 -1.13 -50.23
N PHE A 247 9.30 -1.32 -49.56
CA PHE A 247 8.00 -1.42 -50.22
C PHE A 247 7.65 -0.13 -51.01
N TYR A 248 7.85 1.05 -50.42
CA TYR A 248 7.57 2.32 -51.11
C TYR A 248 8.60 2.62 -52.21
N GLU A 249 9.89 2.37 -51.98
CA GLU A 249 10.95 2.56 -53.00
C GLU A 249 10.74 1.65 -54.22
N ASN A 250 10.28 0.41 -54.01
CA ASN A 250 9.97 -0.50 -55.11
C ASN A 250 8.67 -0.12 -55.84
N ARG A 251 7.71 0.50 -55.14
CA ARG A 251 6.46 0.97 -55.74
C ARG A 251 6.67 2.20 -56.63
N GLU A 252 7.55 3.12 -56.23
CA GLU A 252 7.96 4.28 -57.05
C GLU A 252 8.75 3.83 -58.30
N LYS A 253 9.61 2.82 -58.20
CA LYS A 253 10.31 2.25 -59.37
C LYS A 253 9.39 1.53 -60.37
N SER A 254 8.21 1.06 -59.93
CA SER A 254 7.25 0.36 -60.77
C SER A 254 6.39 1.27 -61.65
N TYR A 255 6.42 2.60 -61.42
CA TYR A 255 5.78 3.59 -62.28
C TYR A 255 6.79 4.71 -62.56
N PRO A 256 7.57 4.63 -63.65
CA PRO A 256 8.39 5.76 -64.05
C PRO A 256 7.46 6.94 -64.34
N SER A 257 7.84 8.13 -63.88
CA SER A 257 7.13 9.38 -64.13
C SER A 257 6.69 9.46 -65.59
N MET A 258 5.37 9.49 -65.82
CA MET A 258 4.82 10.01 -67.07
C MET A 258 5.30 11.45 -67.15
N SER A 259 6.27 11.71 -68.03
CA SER A 259 6.75 13.05 -68.31
C SER A 259 5.61 13.91 -68.84
N ASP A 260 5.47 15.10 -68.27
CA ASP A 260 4.66 16.22 -68.75
C ASP A 260 5.06 16.61 -70.19
N GLU A 261 4.54 15.89 -71.18
CA GLU A 261 4.48 16.37 -72.56
C GLU A 261 3.15 15.89 -73.16
N THR A 262 2.14 16.77 -73.09
CA THR A 262 1.25 17.18 -74.20
C THR A 262 -0.05 17.74 -73.62
N LEU A 263 -0.14 19.06 -73.51
CA LEU A 263 -1.42 19.77 -73.65
C LEU A 263 -1.13 21.03 -74.48
N GLY A 264 -0.93 20.81 -75.77
CA GLY A 264 -1.11 21.85 -76.77
C GLY A 264 -2.61 22.11 -76.92
N TYR A 265 -3.05 23.31 -76.57
CA TYR A 265 -4.26 23.91 -77.09
C TYR A 265 -3.95 25.37 -77.44
N THR A 266 -3.69 25.58 -78.73
CA THR A 266 -3.99 26.82 -79.45
C THR A 266 -5.50 27.05 -79.49
#